data_AF-A0A960RTP0-F1
#
_entry.id   AF-A0A960RTP0-F1
#
_cell.length_a   1.000
_cell.length_b   1.000
_cell.length_c   1.000
_cell.angle_alpha   90.00
_cell.angle_beta   90.00
_cell.angle_gamma   90.00
#
_symmetry.space_group_name_H-M   'P 1'
#
loop_
_entity.id
_entity.type
_entity.pdbx_description
1 polymer ?
#
loop_
_entity_poly.entity_id
_entity_poly.type
_entity_poly.pdbx_seq_one_letter_code
_entity_poly.pdbx_strand_id
1 'polypeptide(L)'
;MKSSQKKLTLLTLAYVVCLCPLSLFSRITVQQEREIIGFCVEHHVKQHIEKKLASAQVLTDPFPHIVIEGILPERLYNIASDYWPGFTHFKGAGNRKKIYTTYGCIEKTNIIEEKRVFWRTFGEVVVKHYLKPLITQKFMSYLDWKFPVSSEEELQETIKDLTFYPYHYDCLVTDLPSYEIKPHIDGIKTFIQAIIYFPKDSNHQDLGTVLYKGSPHKRPLSEQKGSAIMEHNGDLVPVKQVAYKPNTLVAFIQSPVSWHSKSVSSHPDQNYLRRSYFLDIRLSPESMQKIYQDETSLAKYYLDDFNTLFSENWERY
;
A
#
# COMPACT_ATOMS: atom_id res chain seq x y z
N MET A 1 28.01 -9.76 -19.63
CA MET A 1 26.85 -9.10 -18.99
C MET A 1 26.43 -9.65 -17.61
N LYS A 2 27.10 -10.65 -17.00
CA LYS A 2 26.73 -11.19 -15.66
C LYS A 2 27.47 -10.56 -14.44
N SER A 3 28.30 -9.53 -14.66
CA SER A 3 29.20 -8.99 -13.62
C SER A 3 28.75 -7.67 -12.99
N SER A 4 27.82 -6.92 -13.60
CA SER A 4 27.35 -5.63 -13.05
C SER A 4 26.23 -5.78 -12.02
N GLN A 5 25.35 -6.79 -12.15
CA GLN A 5 24.28 -7.05 -11.18
C GLN A 5 24.80 -7.44 -9.80
N LYS A 6 25.89 -8.24 -9.70
CA LYS A 6 26.51 -8.59 -8.40
C LYS A 6 27.13 -7.39 -7.68
N LYS A 7 27.68 -6.42 -8.42
CA LYS A 7 28.26 -5.20 -7.83
C LYS A 7 27.19 -4.29 -7.24
N LEU A 8 26.02 -4.19 -7.87
CA LEU A 8 24.93 -3.36 -7.37
C LEU A 8 24.36 -3.89 -6.06
N THR A 9 24.17 -5.20 -5.92
CA THR A 9 23.65 -5.84 -4.69
C THR A 9 24.62 -5.70 -3.51
N LEU A 10 25.93 -5.83 -3.75
CA LEU A 10 26.97 -5.63 -2.73
C LEU A 10 27.09 -4.17 -2.29
N LEU A 11 26.91 -3.20 -3.20
CA LEU A 11 26.90 -1.78 -2.86
C LEU A 11 25.67 -1.39 -2.03
N THR A 12 24.49 -1.96 -2.28
CA THR A 12 23.29 -1.72 -1.46
C THR A 12 23.45 -2.34 -0.06
N LEU A 13 24.01 -3.55 0.06
CA LEU A 13 24.33 -4.17 1.35
C LEU A 13 25.36 -3.34 2.14
N ALA A 14 26.41 -2.86 1.47
CA ALA A 14 27.41 -2.01 2.10
C ALA A 14 26.83 -0.65 2.54
N TYR A 15 25.91 -0.07 1.76
CA TYR A 15 25.26 1.21 2.11
C TYR A 15 24.30 1.08 3.31
N VAL A 16 23.52 -0.02 3.38
CA VAL A 16 22.61 -0.27 4.50
C VAL A 16 23.39 -0.57 5.79
N VAL A 17 24.54 -1.25 5.69
CA VAL A 17 25.41 -1.54 6.84
C VAL A 17 26.26 -0.33 7.26
N CYS A 18 26.70 0.54 6.35
CA CYS A 18 27.58 1.67 6.66
C CYS A 18 26.87 2.95 7.14
N LEU A 19 25.56 3.12 6.89
CA LEU A 19 24.82 4.31 7.35
C LEU A 19 24.21 4.17 8.75
N CYS A 20 24.40 3.03 9.41
CA CYS A 20 23.91 2.82 10.77
C CYS A 20 25.02 3.23 11.75
N PRO A 21 24.92 4.38 12.46
CA PRO A 21 25.82 4.62 13.59
C PRO A 21 25.59 3.49 14.58
N LEU A 22 26.66 2.72 14.86
CA LEU A 22 26.70 1.72 15.91
C LEU A 22 26.37 2.40 17.24
N SER A 23 25.08 2.49 17.57
CA SER A 23 24.62 3.18 18.76
C SER A 23 24.83 2.26 19.97
N LEU A 24 25.47 2.82 21.00
CA LEU A 24 25.86 2.21 22.28
C LEU A 24 24.69 1.68 23.16
N PHE A 25 23.51 1.42 22.59
CA PHE A 25 22.30 1.05 23.33
C PHE A 25 21.52 -0.14 22.74
N SER A 26 22.05 -0.87 21.75
CA SER A 26 21.36 -2.06 21.24
C SER A 26 21.57 -3.27 22.18
N ARG A 27 20.47 -3.87 22.64
CA ARG A 27 20.46 -5.15 23.39
C ARG A 27 20.64 -6.38 22.49
N ILE A 28 20.78 -6.15 21.19
CA ILE A 28 21.04 -7.19 20.19
C ILE A 28 22.52 -7.20 19.82
N THR A 29 23.05 -8.40 19.60
CA THR A 29 24.41 -8.53 19.09
C THR A 29 24.48 -8.06 17.64
N VAL A 30 25.64 -7.53 17.22
CA VAL A 30 25.93 -7.20 15.81
C VAL A 30 25.66 -8.40 14.89
N GLN A 31 25.87 -9.62 15.39
CA GLN A 31 25.59 -10.85 14.66
C GLN A 31 24.09 -11.04 14.38
N GLN A 32 23.22 -10.85 15.38
CA GLN A 32 21.77 -10.95 15.21
C GLN A 32 21.22 -9.89 14.25
N GLU A 33 21.72 -8.65 14.33
CA GLU A 33 21.34 -7.61 13.37
C GLU A 33 21.73 -7.98 11.94
N ARG A 34 22.94 -8.51 11.73
CA ARG A 34 23.41 -8.99 10.42
C ARG A 34 22.57 -10.14 9.88
N GLU A 35 22.11 -11.05 10.74
CA GLU A 35 21.23 -12.15 10.34
C GLU A 35 19.86 -11.65 9.89
N ILE A 36 19.24 -10.73 10.65
CA ILE A 36 17.97 -10.09 10.29
C ILE A 36 18.08 -9.33 8.97
N ILE A 37 19.12 -8.50 8.83
CA ILE A 37 19.35 -7.74 7.60
C ILE A 37 19.60 -8.69 6.45
N GLY A 38 20.51 -9.64 6.64
CA GLY A 38 20.91 -10.65 5.67
C GLY A 38 19.69 -11.34 5.08
N PHE A 39 18.75 -11.74 5.92
CA PHE A 39 17.53 -12.39 5.52
C PHE A 39 16.61 -11.54 4.63
N CYS A 40 16.40 -10.26 4.95
CA CYS A 40 15.58 -9.36 4.14
C CYS A 40 16.23 -8.98 2.79
N VAL A 41 17.56 -9.00 2.71
CA VAL A 41 18.33 -8.63 1.50
C VAL A 41 18.73 -9.83 0.65
N GLU A 42 18.33 -11.05 1.03
CA GLU A 42 18.72 -12.23 0.25
C GLU A 42 18.16 -12.14 -1.18
N HIS A 43 19.01 -12.48 -2.15
CA HIS A 43 18.66 -12.42 -3.57
C HIS A 43 17.40 -13.24 -3.90
N HIS A 44 17.17 -14.35 -3.20
CA HIS A 44 16.00 -15.19 -3.39
C HIS A 44 14.69 -14.48 -3.02
N VAL A 45 14.71 -13.54 -2.06
CA VAL A 45 13.53 -12.74 -1.66
C VAL A 45 13.08 -11.86 -2.83
N LYS A 46 14.02 -11.11 -3.41
CA LYS A 46 13.76 -10.26 -4.58
C LYS A 46 13.24 -11.08 -5.76
N GLN A 47 13.91 -12.18 -6.09
CA GLN A 47 13.51 -13.05 -7.21
C GLN A 47 12.10 -13.64 -7.02
N HIS A 48 11.75 -14.04 -5.80
CA HIS A 48 10.41 -14.55 -5.48
C HIS A 48 9.35 -13.48 -5.74
N ILE A 49 9.56 -12.27 -5.21
CA ILE A 49 8.64 -11.13 -5.38
C ILE A 49 8.50 -10.76 -6.87
N GLU A 50 9.62 -10.67 -7.59
CA GLU A 50 9.63 -10.41 -9.04
C GLU A 50 8.81 -11.44 -9.81
N LYS A 51 9.03 -12.73 -9.54
CA LYS A 51 8.28 -13.82 -10.18
C LYS A 51 6.78 -13.71 -9.89
N LYS A 52 6.41 -13.48 -8.63
CA LYS A 52 5.01 -13.34 -8.20
C LYS A 52 4.32 -12.16 -8.89
N LEU A 53 4.92 -10.98 -8.87
CA LEU A 53 4.38 -9.78 -9.50
C LEU A 53 4.34 -9.88 -11.03
N ALA A 54 5.36 -10.47 -11.66
CA ALA A 54 5.37 -10.71 -13.11
C ALA A 54 4.19 -11.59 -13.53
N SER A 55 3.94 -12.68 -12.80
CA SER A 55 2.85 -13.63 -13.10
C SER A 55 1.44 -13.13 -12.76
N ALA A 56 1.31 -12.09 -11.92
CA ALA A 56 0.01 -11.61 -11.49
C ALA A 56 -0.75 -10.94 -12.64
N GLN A 57 -2.03 -11.27 -12.81
CA GLN A 57 -2.89 -10.58 -13.76
C GLN A 57 -3.47 -9.32 -13.11
N VAL A 58 -3.46 -8.19 -13.85
CA VAL A 58 -4.25 -7.01 -13.48
C VAL A 58 -5.68 -7.26 -13.95
N LEU A 59 -6.61 -7.25 -13.00
CA LEU A 59 -8.04 -7.37 -13.23
C LEU A 59 -8.63 -5.96 -13.26
N THR A 60 -9.55 -5.69 -14.16
CA THR A 60 -10.11 -4.34 -14.36
C THR A 60 -11.55 -4.20 -13.89
N ASP A 61 -12.21 -5.29 -13.48
CA ASP A 61 -13.55 -5.27 -12.90
C ASP A 61 -13.45 -5.50 -11.38
N PRO A 62 -13.80 -4.53 -10.51
CA PRO A 62 -14.47 -3.25 -10.83
C PRO A 62 -13.56 -2.09 -11.27
N PHE A 63 -12.25 -2.20 -11.03
CA PHE A 63 -11.21 -1.27 -11.48
C PHE A 63 -9.85 -1.98 -11.44
N PRO A 64 -8.76 -1.43 -12.04
CA PRO A 64 -7.45 -2.07 -12.06
C PRO A 64 -6.94 -2.42 -10.67
N HIS A 65 -6.83 -3.73 -10.42
CA HIS A 65 -6.32 -4.29 -9.18
C HIS A 65 -5.61 -5.62 -9.41
N ILE A 66 -4.76 -6.00 -8.46
CA ILE A 66 -4.08 -7.30 -8.41
C ILE A 66 -4.33 -7.95 -7.05
N VAL A 67 -4.40 -9.28 -7.05
CA VAL A 67 -4.41 -10.11 -5.84
C VAL A 67 -3.33 -11.17 -6.02
N ILE A 68 -2.40 -11.26 -5.06
CA ILE A 68 -1.28 -12.19 -5.13
C ILE A 68 -1.19 -12.95 -3.81
N GLU A 69 -1.44 -14.25 -3.86
CA GLU A 69 -1.18 -15.16 -2.73
C GLU A 69 0.31 -15.56 -2.70
N GLY A 70 0.87 -15.59 -1.49
CA GLY A 70 2.28 -15.93 -1.28
C GLY A 70 3.24 -14.88 -1.84
N ILE A 71 2.94 -13.58 -1.65
CA ILE A 71 3.76 -12.49 -2.20
C ILE A 71 5.18 -12.49 -1.62
N LEU A 72 5.33 -12.80 -0.33
CA LEU A 72 6.63 -12.98 0.31
C LEU A 72 7.05 -14.46 0.25
N PRO A 73 8.37 -14.76 0.24
CA PRO A 73 8.83 -16.11 0.57
C PRO A 73 8.25 -16.56 1.91
N GLU A 74 7.86 -17.83 2.01
CA GLU A 74 7.19 -18.38 3.20
C GLU A 74 7.97 -18.11 4.49
N ARG A 75 9.28 -18.34 4.47
CA ARG A 75 10.16 -18.06 5.61
C ARG A 75 10.11 -16.59 6.04
N LEU A 76 10.03 -15.65 5.10
CA LEU A 76 9.98 -14.22 5.41
C LEU A 76 8.63 -13.81 5.95
N TYR A 77 7.56 -14.38 5.41
CA TYR A 77 6.24 -14.20 5.96
C TYR A 77 6.15 -14.70 7.43
N ASN A 78 6.69 -15.88 7.72
CA ASN A 78 6.67 -16.45 9.07
C ASN A 78 7.45 -15.58 10.06
N ILE A 79 8.67 -15.17 9.70
CA ILE A 79 9.47 -14.26 10.55
C ILE A 79 8.74 -12.92 10.75
N ALA A 80 8.18 -12.33 9.70
CA ALA A 80 7.40 -11.10 9.82
C ALA A 80 6.18 -11.26 10.77
N SER A 81 5.50 -12.41 10.71
CA SER A 81 4.38 -12.72 11.60
C SER A 81 4.83 -12.85 13.07
N ASP A 82 5.94 -13.54 13.32
CA ASP A 82 6.51 -13.71 14.67
C ASP A 82 7.02 -12.38 15.24
N TYR A 83 7.56 -11.53 14.36
CA TYR A 83 8.08 -10.21 14.70
C TYR A 83 6.98 -9.16 14.77
N TRP A 84 5.70 -9.52 14.57
CA TRP A 84 4.59 -8.60 14.76
C TRP A 84 4.61 -8.03 16.19
N PRO A 85 4.58 -6.70 16.39
CA PRO A 85 4.59 -6.12 17.72
C PRO A 85 3.34 -6.49 18.53
N GLY A 86 3.46 -6.51 19.85
CA GLY A 86 2.30 -6.59 20.74
C GLY A 86 1.35 -5.39 20.54
N PHE A 87 0.05 -5.60 20.73
CA PHE A 87 -0.98 -4.58 20.50
C PHE A 87 -0.73 -3.26 21.25
N THR A 88 -0.19 -3.35 22.47
CA THR A 88 0.13 -2.20 23.34
C THR A 88 1.15 -1.22 22.76
N HIS A 89 1.93 -1.64 21.76
CA HIS A 89 2.90 -0.79 21.09
C HIS A 89 2.30 0.05 19.95
N PHE A 90 1.11 -0.32 19.48
CA PHE A 90 0.45 0.42 18.40
C PHE A 90 -0.22 1.69 18.92
N LYS A 91 -0.12 2.78 18.15
CA LYS A 91 -0.72 4.08 18.49
C LYS A 91 -1.87 4.41 17.53
N GLY A 92 -2.87 5.15 17.99
CA GLY A 92 -4.01 5.57 17.18
C GLY A 92 -5.26 5.82 18.00
N ALA A 93 -6.24 6.53 17.44
CA ALA A 93 -7.55 6.74 18.04
C ALA A 93 -8.57 5.70 17.55
N GLY A 94 -9.57 5.38 18.38
CA GLY A 94 -10.62 4.42 18.04
C GLY A 94 -10.12 2.98 17.86
N ASN A 95 -10.81 2.25 16.98
CA ASN A 95 -10.63 0.80 16.78
C ASN A 95 -9.51 0.43 15.79
N ARG A 96 -8.70 1.39 15.33
CA ARG A 96 -7.52 1.13 14.48
C ARG A 96 -6.26 1.71 15.09
N LYS A 97 -5.21 0.89 15.13
CA LYS A 97 -3.90 1.27 15.66
C LYS A 97 -2.81 0.99 14.63
N LYS A 98 -1.78 1.84 14.60
CA LYS A 98 -0.71 1.81 13.60
C LYS A 98 0.68 1.92 14.22
N ILE A 99 1.66 1.35 13.54
CA ILE A 99 3.10 1.58 13.70
C ILE A 99 3.68 1.86 12.31
N TYR A 100 4.21 3.06 12.10
CA TYR A 100 4.89 3.39 10.85
C TYR A 100 6.27 2.75 10.82
N THR A 101 6.61 2.10 9.71
CA THR A 101 7.88 1.35 9.58
C THR A 101 8.98 2.13 8.88
N THR A 102 8.67 3.32 8.37
CA THR A 102 9.61 4.23 7.72
C THR A 102 10.73 4.63 8.66
N TYR A 103 11.94 4.81 8.10
CA TYR A 103 13.07 5.33 8.84
C TYR A 103 12.72 6.62 9.61
N GLY A 104 13.17 6.70 10.86
CA GLY A 104 12.87 7.80 11.79
C GLY A 104 11.49 7.75 12.45
N CYS A 105 10.48 7.12 11.84
CA CYS A 105 9.19 6.87 12.50
C CYS A 105 9.26 5.65 13.42
N ILE A 106 9.81 4.55 12.93
CA ILE A 106 9.92 3.31 13.69
C ILE A 106 10.84 3.45 14.91
N GLU A 107 11.84 4.33 14.83
CA GLU A 107 12.77 4.62 15.92
C GLU A 107 12.12 5.33 17.12
N LYS A 108 10.96 5.95 16.90
CA LYS A 108 10.15 6.57 17.95
C LYS A 108 9.16 5.59 18.58
N THR A 109 9.14 4.34 18.13
CA THR A 109 8.24 3.32 18.66
C THR A 109 8.92 2.50 19.74
N ASN A 110 8.22 2.36 20.87
CA ASN A 110 8.74 1.61 22.01
C ASN A 110 8.54 0.11 21.81
N ILE A 111 9.16 -0.48 20.79
CA ILE A 111 9.22 -1.93 20.55
C ILE A 111 10.65 -2.44 20.81
N ILE A 112 10.77 -3.73 21.11
CA ILE A 112 12.08 -4.38 21.30
C ILE A 112 12.94 -4.25 20.03
N GLU A 113 14.25 -4.21 20.23
CA GLU A 113 15.21 -3.81 19.20
C GLU A 113 15.18 -4.76 18.00
N GLU A 114 15.09 -6.07 18.21
CA GLU A 114 15.01 -7.09 17.17
C GLU A 114 13.82 -6.82 16.22
N LYS A 115 12.65 -6.53 16.79
CA LYS A 115 11.43 -6.21 16.03
C LYS A 115 11.58 -4.90 15.27
N ARG A 116 12.23 -3.92 15.88
CA ARG A 116 12.48 -2.61 15.27
C ARG A 116 13.38 -2.73 14.05
N VAL A 117 14.53 -3.37 14.21
CA VAL A 117 15.51 -3.60 13.15
C VAL A 117 14.87 -4.38 12.00
N PHE A 118 14.11 -5.44 12.31
CA PHE A 118 13.40 -6.21 11.29
C PHE A 118 12.44 -5.34 10.48
N TRP A 119 11.48 -4.65 11.12
CA TRP A 119 10.45 -3.90 10.40
C TRP A 119 10.99 -2.68 9.67
N ARG A 120 12.04 -2.04 10.20
CA ARG A 120 12.80 -1.00 9.50
C ARG A 120 13.40 -1.55 8.22
N THR A 121 14.08 -2.69 8.31
CA THR A 121 14.73 -3.33 7.16
C THR A 121 13.70 -3.83 6.16
N PHE A 122 12.59 -4.39 6.62
CA PHE A 122 11.48 -4.81 5.78
C PHE A 122 10.90 -3.62 4.99
N GLY A 123 10.64 -2.49 5.64
CA GLY A 123 10.17 -1.26 4.98
C GLY A 123 11.18 -0.72 3.97
N GLU A 124 12.43 -0.53 4.38
CA GLU A 124 13.46 0.09 3.54
C GLU A 124 13.94 -0.82 2.40
N VAL A 125 13.99 -2.13 2.58
CA VAL A 125 14.50 -3.07 1.57
C VAL A 125 13.34 -3.71 0.82
N VAL A 126 12.54 -4.52 1.51
CA VAL A 126 11.53 -5.36 0.85
C VAL A 126 10.44 -4.50 0.22
N VAL A 127 9.92 -3.53 0.96
CA VAL A 127 8.80 -2.71 0.47
C VAL A 127 9.30 -1.65 -0.50
N LYS A 128 10.23 -0.80 -0.08
CA LYS A 128 10.69 0.33 -0.89
C LYS A 128 11.51 -0.09 -2.12
N HIS A 129 12.38 -1.09 -2.02
CA HIS A 129 13.26 -1.47 -3.14
C HIS A 129 12.75 -2.64 -3.97
N TYR A 130 11.93 -3.54 -3.43
CA TYR A 130 11.41 -4.68 -4.20
C TYR A 130 9.95 -4.48 -4.60
N LEU A 131 9.03 -4.28 -3.66
CA LEU A 131 7.60 -4.23 -3.96
C LEU A 131 7.18 -2.97 -4.71
N LYS A 132 7.48 -1.78 -4.18
CA LYS A 132 6.97 -0.51 -4.74
C LYS A 132 7.33 -0.29 -6.20
N PRO A 133 8.60 -0.43 -6.64
CA PRO A 133 8.95 -0.21 -8.04
C PRO A 133 8.22 -1.17 -9.00
N LEU A 134 8.11 -2.44 -8.61
CA LEU A 134 7.45 -3.47 -9.42
C LEU A 134 5.93 -3.27 -9.47
N ILE A 135 5.31 -2.90 -8.34
CA ILE A 135 3.88 -2.56 -8.29
C ILE A 135 3.61 -1.31 -9.13
N THR A 136 4.39 -0.25 -8.97
CA THR A 136 4.28 0.96 -9.81
C THR A 136 4.33 0.58 -11.29
N GLN A 137 5.36 -0.15 -11.71
CA GLN A 137 5.53 -0.58 -13.10
C GLN A 137 4.32 -1.38 -13.61
N LYS A 138 3.75 -2.27 -12.78
CA LYS A 138 2.59 -3.10 -13.14
C LYS A 138 1.36 -2.27 -13.51
N PHE A 139 1.18 -1.11 -12.87
CA PHE A 139 0.03 -0.23 -13.06
C PHE A 139 0.27 0.92 -14.04
N MET A 140 1.48 1.08 -14.58
CA MET A 140 1.78 2.16 -15.55
C MET A 140 0.94 2.06 -16.83
N SER A 141 0.51 0.87 -17.24
CA SER A 141 -0.38 0.71 -18.41
C SER A 141 -1.86 1.04 -18.12
N TYR A 142 -2.18 1.47 -16.89
CA TYR A 142 -3.54 1.78 -16.43
C TYR A 142 -3.65 3.22 -15.92
N LEU A 143 -2.75 4.11 -16.35
CA LEU A 143 -2.70 5.50 -15.91
C LEU A 143 -3.95 6.30 -16.27
N ASP A 144 -4.62 5.93 -17.36
CA ASP A 144 -5.92 6.45 -17.80
C ASP A 144 -7.03 6.28 -16.75
N TRP A 145 -6.91 5.29 -15.86
CA TRP A 145 -7.84 5.16 -14.73
C TRP A 145 -7.59 6.19 -13.63
N LYS A 146 -6.32 6.56 -13.39
CA LYS A 146 -5.93 7.55 -12.39
C LYS A 146 -6.15 8.98 -12.91
N PHE A 147 -5.79 9.20 -14.17
CA PHE A 147 -5.84 10.46 -14.88
C PHE A 147 -6.75 10.31 -16.11
N PRO A 148 -8.07 10.28 -15.91
CA PRO A 148 -8.99 10.23 -17.03
C PRO A 148 -8.95 11.58 -17.72
N VAL A 149 -8.36 11.57 -18.91
CA VAL A 149 -8.14 12.73 -19.78
C VAL A 149 -8.77 12.45 -21.14
N SER A 150 -8.94 13.48 -21.97
CA SER A 150 -9.71 13.39 -23.21
C SER A 150 -8.93 12.75 -24.36
N SER A 151 -7.59 12.72 -24.27
CA SER A 151 -6.71 12.23 -25.34
C SER A 151 -5.45 11.55 -24.81
N GLU A 152 -4.84 10.72 -25.65
CA GLU A 152 -3.56 10.07 -25.34
C GLU A 152 -2.43 11.12 -25.23
N GLU A 153 -2.44 12.14 -26.08
CA GLU A 153 -1.45 13.23 -26.01
C GLU A 153 -1.49 13.96 -24.67
N GLU A 154 -2.69 14.24 -24.16
CA GLU A 154 -2.90 14.85 -22.84
C GLU A 154 -2.43 13.93 -21.72
N LEU A 155 -2.65 12.62 -21.84
CA LEU A 155 -2.16 11.64 -20.88
C LEU A 155 -0.63 11.63 -20.85
N GLN A 156 0.00 11.57 -22.03
CA GLN A 156 1.46 11.58 -22.16
C GLN A 156 2.09 12.83 -21.56
N GLU A 157 1.51 14.01 -21.79
CA GLU A 157 2.01 15.27 -21.20
C GLU A 157 1.80 15.31 -19.67
N THR A 158 0.65 14.80 -19.19
CA THR A 158 0.36 14.66 -17.75
C THR A 158 1.41 13.80 -17.05
N ILE A 159 1.84 12.71 -17.68
CA ILE A 159 2.73 11.71 -17.04
C ILE A 159 4.22 11.88 -17.35
N LYS A 160 4.59 12.78 -18.27
CA LYS A 160 5.97 12.98 -18.75
C LYS A 160 7.00 13.19 -17.63
N ASP A 161 6.59 13.83 -16.54
CA ASP A 161 7.43 14.11 -15.37
C ASP A 161 6.84 13.51 -14.08
N LEU A 162 6.05 12.44 -14.22
CA LEU A 162 5.41 11.78 -13.09
C LEU A 162 6.48 11.25 -12.13
N THR A 163 6.47 11.80 -10.92
CA THR A 163 7.40 11.44 -9.86
C THR A 163 6.63 11.02 -8.62
N PHE A 164 7.23 10.09 -7.87
CA PHE A 164 6.62 9.52 -6.67
C PHE A 164 7.35 10.02 -5.43
N TYR A 165 6.59 10.21 -4.36
CA TYR A 165 7.13 10.68 -3.09
C TYR A 165 8.15 9.66 -2.55
N PRO A 166 9.40 10.09 -2.26
CA PRO A 166 10.48 9.17 -1.90
C PRO A 166 10.32 8.59 -0.49
N TYR A 167 9.57 9.27 0.38
CA TYR A 167 9.24 8.78 1.70
C TYR A 167 7.98 7.93 1.64
N HIS A 168 8.02 6.81 2.33
CA HIS A 168 6.89 5.93 2.43
C HIS A 168 6.12 6.19 3.73
N TYR A 169 4.79 6.12 3.72
CA TYR A 169 3.97 6.16 4.94
C TYR A 169 3.50 4.75 5.33
N ASP A 170 4.36 3.78 5.04
CA ASP A 170 4.05 2.37 5.22
C ASP A 170 3.93 2.06 6.71
N CYS A 171 2.97 1.22 7.05
CA CYS A 171 2.68 0.94 8.45
C CYS A 171 2.15 -0.46 8.69
N LEU A 172 2.52 -1.00 9.83
CA LEU A 172 1.79 -2.08 10.47
C LEU A 172 0.48 -1.51 10.98
N VAL A 173 -0.60 -2.21 10.66
CA VAL A 173 -1.95 -1.87 11.10
C VAL A 173 -2.51 -3.04 11.87
N THR A 174 -2.98 -2.76 13.08
CA THR A 174 -3.79 -3.69 13.85
C THR A 174 -5.15 -3.05 14.08
N ASP A 175 -6.18 -3.68 13.53
CA ASP A 175 -7.57 -3.29 13.71
C ASP A 175 -8.18 -4.14 14.83
N LEU A 176 -8.90 -3.49 15.75
CA LEU A 176 -9.69 -4.13 16.79
C LEU A 176 -10.97 -4.76 16.18
N PRO A 177 -11.56 -5.75 16.87
CA PRO A 177 -12.92 -6.20 16.59
C PRO A 177 -13.87 -5.01 16.45
N SER A 178 -14.82 -5.08 15.52
CA SER A 178 -15.74 -3.99 15.10
C SER A 178 -15.12 -2.81 14.31
N TYR A 179 -13.82 -2.83 14.01
CA TYR A 179 -13.26 -1.80 13.13
C TYR A 179 -13.72 -2.01 11.68
N GLU A 180 -14.62 -1.14 11.26
CA GLU A 180 -15.07 -1.02 9.88
C GLU A 180 -14.51 0.27 9.24
N ILE A 181 -14.23 0.21 7.95
CA ILE A 181 -14.15 1.40 7.10
C ILE A 181 -15.25 1.27 6.07
N LYS A 182 -16.23 2.19 6.12
CA LYS A 182 -17.26 2.31 5.10
C LYS A 182 -16.62 2.48 3.70
N PRO A 183 -17.34 2.13 2.62
CA PRO A 183 -16.85 2.35 1.26
C PRO A 183 -16.30 3.78 1.08
N HIS A 184 -15.09 3.87 0.54
CA HIS A 184 -14.38 5.12 0.33
C HIS A 184 -13.47 5.02 -0.89
N ILE A 185 -13.02 6.19 -1.34
CA ILE A 185 -11.88 6.33 -2.25
C ILE A 185 -10.73 6.97 -1.47
N ASP A 186 -9.53 6.47 -1.71
CA ASP A 186 -8.32 7.01 -1.10
C ASP A 186 -8.05 8.45 -1.56
N GLY A 187 -7.25 9.17 -0.77
CA GLY A 187 -6.88 10.53 -1.15
C GLY A 187 -6.16 10.58 -2.49
N ILE A 188 -6.49 11.61 -3.28
CA ILE A 188 -5.91 12.00 -4.58
C ILE A 188 -4.38 11.86 -4.73
N LYS A 189 -3.62 12.05 -3.64
CA LYS A 189 -2.15 11.93 -3.62
C LYS A 189 -1.68 10.50 -3.69
N THR A 190 -2.53 9.54 -3.33
CA THR A 190 -2.28 8.12 -3.51
C THR A 190 -2.38 7.82 -5.00
N PHE A 191 -1.34 7.18 -5.52
CA PHE A 191 -1.33 6.59 -6.85
C PHE A 191 -1.77 5.13 -6.79
N ILE A 192 -1.17 4.36 -5.88
CA ILE A 192 -1.53 2.96 -5.64
C ILE A 192 -1.62 2.73 -4.14
N GLN A 193 -2.70 2.06 -3.72
CA GLN A 193 -2.82 1.51 -2.39
C GLN A 193 -2.54 0.01 -2.44
N ALA A 194 -1.71 -0.48 -1.53
CA ALA A 194 -1.41 -1.90 -1.40
C ALA A 194 -1.44 -2.35 0.06
N ILE A 195 -1.89 -3.59 0.28
CA ILE A 195 -2.07 -4.19 1.60
C ILE A 195 -1.56 -5.62 1.55
N ILE A 196 -0.70 -6.00 2.50
CA ILE A 196 -0.33 -7.40 2.74
C ILE A 196 -1.04 -7.88 4.00
N TYR A 197 -1.74 -9.00 3.91
CA TYR A 197 -2.47 -9.60 5.01
C TYR A 197 -1.58 -10.49 5.88
N PHE A 198 -1.69 -10.31 7.20
CA PHE A 198 -0.98 -11.09 8.23
C PHE A 198 -1.94 -11.73 9.25
N PRO A 199 -2.99 -12.45 8.82
CA PRO A 199 -3.89 -13.12 9.75
C PRO A 199 -3.14 -14.07 10.69
N LYS A 200 -3.68 -14.25 11.90
CA LYS A 200 -3.16 -15.27 12.83
C LYS A 200 -3.50 -16.69 12.38
N ASP A 201 -4.62 -16.86 11.67
CA ASP A 201 -5.16 -18.13 11.20
C ASP A 201 -6.02 -17.94 9.94
N SER A 202 -6.51 -19.02 9.34
CA SER A 202 -7.34 -18.95 8.12
C SER A 202 -8.85 -18.93 8.39
N ASN A 203 -9.28 -18.71 9.64
CA ASN A 203 -10.69 -18.77 10.04
C ASN A 203 -11.45 -17.46 9.77
N HIS A 204 -10.73 -16.41 9.38
CA HIS A 204 -11.20 -15.03 9.30
C HIS A 204 -11.15 -14.46 7.87
N GLN A 205 -11.36 -15.32 6.86
CA GLN A 205 -11.17 -14.94 5.46
C GLN A 205 -12.13 -13.84 4.98
N ASP A 206 -13.27 -13.67 5.64
CA ASP A 206 -14.25 -12.62 5.39
C ASP A 206 -13.76 -11.22 5.81
N LEU A 207 -12.73 -11.11 6.65
CA LEU A 207 -12.21 -9.83 7.15
C LEU A 207 -11.39 -9.01 6.14
N GLY A 208 -11.43 -9.39 4.87
CA GLY A 208 -10.62 -8.83 3.80
C GLY A 208 -11.13 -7.50 3.25
N THR A 209 -10.65 -7.15 2.07
CA THR A 209 -11.00 -5.90 1.38
C THR A 209 -12.15 -6.16 0.41
N VAL A 210 -13.21 -5.36 0.49
CA VAL A 210 -14.31 -5.40 -0.48
C VAL A 210 -14.08 -4.29 -1.51
N LEU A 211 -14.18 -4.64 -2.79
CA LEU A 211 -14.12 -3.74 -3.95
C LEU A 211 -15.53 -3.60 -4.51
N TYR A 212 -15.90 -2.38 -4.84
CA TYR A 212 -17.23 -2.03 -5.32
C TYR A 212 -17.14 -1.47 -6.72
N LYS A 213 -18.19 -1.68 -7.51
CA LYS A 213 -18.49 -0.87 -8.68
C LYS A 213 -19.43 0.25 -8.26
N GLY A 214 -19.19 1.46 -8.75
CA GLY A 214 -19.98 2.62 -8.40
C GLY A 214 -19.58 3.84 -9.22
N SER A 215 -20.52 4.77 -9.34
CA SER A 215 -20.29 6.01 -10.08
C SER A 215 -19.21 6.87 -9.42
N PRO A 216 -18.45 7.65 -10.21
CA PRO A 216 -17.58 8.68 -9.65
C PRO A 216 -18.42 9.70 -8.90
N HIS A 217 -18.00 10.09 -7.69
CA HIS A 217 -18.81 10.96 -6.85
C HIS A 217 -18.72 12.43 -7.29
N LYS A 218 -19.88 13.09 -7.41
CA LYS A 218 -20.06 14.54 -7.63
C LYS A 218 -19.73 15.46 -6.43
N ARG A 219 -18.97 15.04 -5.41
CA ARG A 219 -18.81 15.86 -4.19
C ARG A 219 -17.71 16.92 -4.38
N PRO A 220 -17.95 18.19 -4.01
CA PRO A 220 -16.89 19.19 -3.97
C PRO A 220 -15.82 18.79 -2.96
N LEU A 221 -14.59 18.61 -3.45
CA LEU A 221 -13.42 18.28 -2.62
C LEU A 221 -13.10 19.36 -1.57
N SER A 222 -13.69 20.56 -1.69
CA SER A 222 -13.54 21.68 -0.74
C SER A 222 -14.00 21.36 0.69
N GLU A 223 -14.78 20.29 0.90
CA GLU A 223 -15.26 19.89 2.23
C GLU A 223 -14.45 18.75 2.88
N GLN A 224 -13.41 18.19 2.23
CA GLN A 224 -12.72 17.01 2.73
C GLN A 224 -11.21 17.18 2.87
N LYS A 225 -10.77 17.51 4.09
CA LYS A 225 -9.41 17.19 4.56
C LYS A 225 -9.29 15.67 4.75
N GLY A 226 -9.12 14.88 3.68
CA GLY A 226 -8.89 13.44 3.76
C GLY A 226 -9.73 12.58 2.81
N SER A 227 -9.54 11.26 2.88
CA SER A 227 -10.26 10.24 2.11
C SER A 227 -11.77 10.49 2.03
N ALA A 228 -12.36 10.30 0.85
CA ALA A 228 -13.79 10.47 0.65
C ALA A 228 -14.56 9.27 1.20
N ILE A 229 -15.02 9.37 2.45
CA ILE A 229 -15.89 8.36 3.07
C ILE A 229 -17.33 8.61 2.60
N MET A 230 -17.95 7.60 1.98
CA MET A 230 -19.37 7.64 1.64
C MET A 230 -20.21 6.83 2.62
N GLU A 231 -21.42 7.32 2.88
CA GLU A 231 -22.49 6.48 3.41
C GLU A 231 -23.11 5.72 2.23
N HIS A 232 -23.34 4.43 2.45
CA HIS A 232 -23.88 3.49 1.47
C HIS A 232 -25.33 3.88 1.11
N ASN A 233 -25.49 4.82 0.18
CA ASN A 233 -26.81 5.27 -0.29
C ASN A 233 -27.40 4.37 -1.40
N GLY A 234 -26.88 3.15 -1.59
CA GLY A 234 -27.39 2.16 -2.55
C GLY A 234 -26.72 2.17 -3.93
N ASP A 235 -25.86 3.15 -4.22
CA ASP A 235 -25.20 3.31 -5.53
C ASP A 235 -23.90 2.49 -5.70
N LEU A 236 -23.47 1.77 -4.66
CA LEU A 236 -22.25 0.97 -4.67
C LEU A 236 -22.60 -0.53 -4.65
N VAL A 237 -22.22 -1.24 -5.70
CA VAL A 237 -22.42 -2.69 -5.81
C VAL A 237 -21.14 -3.40 -5.41
N PRO A 238 -21.13 -4.24 -4.36
CA PRO A 238 -19.95 -5.05 -4.05
C PRO A 238 -19.72 -6.07 -5.17
N VAL A 239 -18.55 -6.00 -5.81
CA VAL A 239 -18.19 -6.89 -6.93
C VAL A 239 -17.25 -7.99 -6.47
N LYS A 240 -16.30 -7.65 -5.59
CA LYS A 240 -15.26 -8.59 -5.18
C LYS A 240 -14.88 -8.42 -3.73
N GLN A 241 -14.77 -9.53 -3.00
CA GLN A 241 -14.15 -9.58 -1.68
C GLN A 241 -12.83 -10.33 -1.78
N VAL A 242 -11.73 -9.62 -1.56
CA VAL A 242 -10.40 -10.24 -1.47
C VAL A 242 -10.27 -10.89 -0.11
N ALA A 243 -10.19 -12.22 -0.06
CA ALA A 243 -10.13 -12.96 1.18
C ALA A 243 -8.91 -12.59 2.04
N TYR A 244 -9.11 -12.44 3.35
CA TYR A 244 -8.07 -12.16 4.34
C TYR A 244 -7.22 -13.39 4.65
N LYS A 245 -6.51 -13.87 3.64
CA LYS A 245 -5.65 -15.05 3.71
C LYS A 245 -4.19 -14.69 4.08
N PRO A 246 -3.44 -15.63 4.69
CA PRO A 246 -2.01 -15.46 4.95
C PRO A 246 -1.23 -15.07 3.70
N ASN A 247 -0.32 -14.10 3.85
CA ASN A 247 0.65 -13.73 2.81
C ASN A 247 0.01 -13.30 1.47
N THR A 248 -1.16 -12.69 1.54
CA THR A 248 -1.88 -12.18 0.37
C THR A 248 -1.66 -10.68 0.23
N LEU A 249 -1.19 -10.25 -0.94
CA LEU A 249 -1.17 -8.86 -1.38
C LEU A 249 -2.48 -8.55 -2.12
N VAL A 250 -3.13 -7.45 -1.76
CA VAL A 250 -4.05 -6.74 -2.64
C VAL A 250 -3.44 -5.38 -2.98
N ALA A 251 -3.48 -4.98 -4.25
CA ALA A 251 -3.09 -3.64 -4.66
C ALA A 251 -4.00 -3.15 -5.77
N PHE A 252 -4.30 -1.85 -5.79
CA PHE A 252 -5.15 -1.23 -6.79
C PHE A 252 -4.73 0.21 -7.05
N ILE A 253 -4.98 0.67 -8.28
CA ILE A 253 -4.78 2.06 -8.63
C ILE A 253 -5.83 2.90 -7.92
N GLN A 254 -5.41 4.02 -7.32
CA GLN A 254 -6.36 5.01 -6.84
C GLN A 254 -6.98 5.65 -8.07
N SER A 255 -8.29 5.56 -8.16
CA SER A 255 -9.08 6.16 -9.21
C SER A 255 -10.39 6.72 -8.65
N PRO A 256 -11.10 7.52 -9.43
CA PRO A 256 -12.36 8.16 -9.04
C PRO A 256 -13.51 7.14 -8.91
N VAL A 257 -13.28 5.89 -9.32
CA VAL A 257 -14.19 4.75 -9.18
C VAL A 257 -13.59 3.62 -8.33
N SER A 258 -12.43 3.84 -7.70
CA SER A 258 -11.72 2.83 -6.88
C SER A 258 -12.34 2.60 -5.50
N TRP A 259 -13.66 2.46 -5.46
CA TRP A 259 -14.44 2.27 -4.23
C TRP A 259 -14.06 0.99 -3.53
N HIS A 260 -13.64 1.12 -2.28
CA HIS A 260 -13.29 -0.03 -1.47
C HIS A 260 -13.61 0.18 -0.01
N SER A 261 -13.76 -0.91 0.72
CA SER A 261 -14.09 -0.89 2.15
C SER A 261 -13.27 -1.92 2.90
N LYS A 262 -13.36 -1.83 4.22
CA LYS A 262 -12.98 -2.90 5.11
C LYS A 262 -14.23 -3.23 5.92
N SER A 263 -14.92 -4.31 5.54
CA SER A 263 -16.02 -4.82 6.36
C SER A 263 -15.50 -5.12 7.78
N VAL A 264 -16.25 -4.77 8.83
CA VAL A 264 -17.09 -5.72 9.62
C VAL A 264 -17.95 -4.99 10.65
N SER A 265 -19.27 -5.09 10.52
CA SER A 265 -20.21 -4.65 11.55
C SER A 265 -20.63 -5.77 12.52
N SER A 266 -20.22 -7.03 12.29
CA SER A 266 -20.70 -8.17 13.10
C SER A 266 -19.82 -9.45 13.04
N HIS A 267 -18.48 -9.33 13.08
CA HIS A 267 -17.64 -10.54 13.18
C HIS A 267 -17.92 -11.30 14.49
N PRO A 268 -18.14 -12.63 14.48
CA PRO A 268 -18.46 -13.39 15.69
C PRO A 268 -17.30 -13.43 16.69
N ASP A 269 -16.05 -13.48 16.21
CA ASP A 269 -14.86 -13.39 17.07
C ASP A 269 -14.59 -11.93 17.48
N GLN A 270 -15.06 -11.57 18.68
CA GLN A 270 -14.88 -10.27 19.31
C GLN A 270 -13.50 -10.08 19.96
N ASN A 271 -12.56 -11.00 19.78
CA ASN A 271 -11.17 -10.90 20.26
C ASN A 271 -10.15 -10.90 19.14
N TYR A 272 -10.58 -11.10 17.89
CA TYR A 272 -9.68 -11.18 16.76
C TYR A 272 -9.07 -9.82 16.39
N LEU A 273 -7.74 -9.77 16.33
CA LEU A 273 -6.99 -8.60 15.89
C LEU A 273 -6.59 -8.77 14.42
N ARG A 274 -7.22 -8.00 13.53
CA ARG A 274 -6.86 -8.01 12.10
C ARG A 274 -5.55 -7.25 11.89
N ARG A 275 -4.54 -7.96 11.40
CA ARG A 275 -3.18 -7.48 11.14
C ARG A 275 -2.92 -7.29 9.65
N SER A 276 -2.37 -6.15 9.26
CA SER A 276 -2.06 -5.90 7.86
C SER A 276 -0.90 -4.93 7.74
N TYR A 277 -0.05 -5.14 6.74
CA TYR A 277 0.96 -4.17 6.35
C TYR A 277 0.40 -3.29 5.24
N PHE A 278 0.27 -2.00 5.50
CA PHE A 278 -0.20 -1.01 4.54
C PHE A 278 1.02 -0.36 3.88
N LEU A 279 1.02 -0.29 2.55
CA LEU A 279 1.98 0.50 1.80
C LEU A 279 1.28 1.34 0.74
N ASP A 280 1.75 2.57 0.58
CA ASP A 280 1.20 3.52 -0.38
C ASP A 280 2.28 4.02 -1.34
N ILE A 281 1.93 4.11 -2.61
CA ILE A 281 2.74 4.81 -3.60
C ILE A 281 2.03 6.13 -3.83
N ARG A 282 2.68 7.24 -3.48
CA ARG A 282 2.11 8.58 -3.57
C ARG A 282 2.78 9.40 -4.65
N LEU A 283 2.00 10.25 -5.29
CA LEU A 283 2.51 11.31 -6.15
C LEU A 283 3.38 12.27 -5.32
N SER A 284 4.46 12.77 -5.91
CA SER A 284 5.27 13.82 -5.27
C SER A 284 4.48 15.14 -5.21
N PRO A 285 4.83 16.08 -4.31
CA PRO A 285 4.26 17.42 -4.31
C PRO A 285 4.35 18.11 -5.67
N GLU A 286 5.45 17.94 -6.39
CA GLU A 286 5.67 18.52 -7.72
C GLU A 286 4.71 17.93 -8.74
N SER A 287 4.52 16.60 -8.74
CA SER A 287 3.52 15.94 -9.60
C SER A 287 2.11 16.36 -9.24
N MET A 288 1.80 16.44 -7.94
CA MET A 288 0.49 16.92 -7.47
C MET A 288 0.22 18.34 -7.94
N GLN A 289 1.21 19.23 -7.84
CA GLN A 289 1.09 20.62 -8.29
C GLN A 289 0.98 20.71 -9.81
N LYS A 290 1.76 19.94 -10.57
CA LYS A 290 1.69 19.97 -12.05
C LYS A 290 0.32 19.50 -12.54
N ILE A 291 -0.18 18.39 -11.99
CA ILE A 291 -1.40 17.72 -12.45
C ILE A 291 -2.64 18.46 -11.97
N TYR A 292 -2.62 18.95 -10.72
CA TYR A 292 -3.82 19.52 -10.10
C TYR A 292 -3.74 21.03 -9.80
N GLN A 293 -2.62 21.69 -10.12
CA GLN A 293 -2.35 23.14 -9.98
C GLN A 293 -2.32 23.66 -8.52
N ASP A 294 -3.36 23.44 -7.72
CA ASP A 294 -3.47 23.77 -6.29
C ASP A 294 -4.60 22.97 -5.57
N GLU A 295 -4.70 23.03 -4.24
CA GLU A 295 -5.73 22.31 -3.45
C GLU A 295 -7.19 22.72 -3.77
N THR A 296 -7.40 23.89 -4.37
CA THR A 296 -8.70 24.42 -4.80
C THR A 296 -9.04 23.94 -6.22
N SER A 297 -8.05 23.92 -7.10
CA SER A 297 -8.11 23.37 -8.47
C SER A 297 -8.33 21.84 -8.48
N LEU A 298 -7.96 21.17 -7.38
CA LEU A 298 -8.31 19.77 -7.09
C LEU A 298 -9.81 19.48 -7.11
N ALA A 299 -10.62 20.38 -6.52
CA ALA A 299 -12.07 20.27 -6.56
C ALA A 299 -12.62 20.42 -7.98
N LYS A 300 -11.97 21.25 -8.80
CA LYS A 300 -12.38 21.51 -10.18
C LYS A 300 -12.08 20.35 -11.14
N TYR A 301 -10.91 19.72 -11.02
CA TYR A 301 -10.51 18.57 -11.85
C TYR A 301 -11.47 17.37 -11.73
N TYR A 302 -11.99 17.11 -10.53
CA TYR A 302 -12.95 16.03 -10.29
C TYR A 302 -14.42 16.42 -10.51
N LEU A 303 -14.75 17.71 -10.55
CA LEU A 303 -16.14 18.17 -10.70
C LEU A 303 -16.49 18.62 -12.13
N ASP A 304 -15.59 19.31 -12.83
CA ASP A 304 -15.91 19.94 -14.12
C ASP A 304 -15.54 19.04 -15.31
N ASP A 305 -14.31 18.51 -15.35
CA ASP A 305 -13.85 17.64 -16.46
C ASP A 305 -14.39 16.21 -16.33
N PHE A 306 -14.57 15.74 -15.10
CA PHE A 306 -14.99 14.37 -14.82
C PHE A 306 -16.41 14.05 -15.27
N ASN A 307 -17.35 14.98 -15.11
CA ASN A 307 -18.74 14.76 -15.52
C ASN A 307 -18.86 14.64 -17.05
N THR A 308 -18.05 15.41 -17.79
CA THR A 308 -18.05 15.41 -19.26
C THR A 308 -17.40 14.14 -19.79
N LEU A 309 -16.18 13.81 -19.32
CA LEU A 309 -15.42 12.65 -19.79
C LEU A 309 -16.07 11.29 -19.49
N PHE A 310 -16.74 11.17 -18.34
CA PHE A 310 -17.32 9.90 -17.89
C PHE A 310 -18.75 9.69 -18.37
N SER A 311 -19.53 10.77 -18.62
CA SER A 311 -20.86 10.63 -19.22
C SER A 311 -20.79 10.08 -20.66
N GLU A 312 -19.71 10.39 -21.37
CA GLU A 312 -19.46 9.91 -22.73
C GLU A 312 -18.85 8.49 -22.79
N ASN A 313 -18.24 8.02 -21.69
CA ASN A 313 -17.48 6.75 -21.67
C ASN A 313 -17.87 5.79 -20.52
N TRP A 314 -19.07 5.90 -19.96
CA TRP A 314 -19.50 5.08 -18.81
C TRP A 314 -19.35 3.58 -19.05
N GLU A 315 -19.58 3.10 -20.28
CA GLU A 315 -19.47 1.67 -20.61
C GLU A 315 -18.05 1.10 -20.40
N ARG A 316 -17.02 1.96 -20.36
CA ARG A 316 -15.64 1.55 -20.10
C ARG A 316 -15.36 1.30 -18.61
N TYR A 317 -16.16 1.89 -17.71
CA TYR A 317 -15.90 1.93 -16.26
C TYR A 317 -17.02 1.23 -15.44
#